data_AF-A0A7C2F631-F1
#
_entry.id   AF-A0A7C2F631-F1
#
_cell.length_a   1.000
_cell.length_b   1.000
_cell.length_c   1.000
_cell.angle_alpha   90.00
_cell.angle_beta   90.00
_cell.angle_gamma   90.00
#
_symmetry.space_group_name_H-M   'P 1'
#
loop_
_entity.id
_entity.type
_entity.pdbx_description
1 polymer ?
#
loop_
_entity_poly.entity_id
_entity_poly.type
_entity_poly.pdbx_seq_one_letter_code
_entity_poly.pdbx_strand_id
1 'polypeptide(L)'
;MIEVGKRSSARYWGEYEVQGVVKLDAPVKCHSLEKGEIWFNPTIVKLTWAHEPSEDKHDIWFPYWVTIDGKEKYGQFAPMIGQKALLELFCKAIDAGFFDRDFLQGLDRKLSSYMRENT
;
A
#
# COMPACT_ATOMS: atom_id res chain seq x y z
N MET A 1 -1.07 -11.07 11.16
CA MET A 1 -1.42 -9.82 10.44
C MET A 1 -0.28 -8.81 10.63
N ILE A 2 -0.18 -7.75 9.83
CA ILE A 2 0.79 -6.66 10.08
C ILE A 2 0.10 -5.65 11.00
N GLU A 3 0.80 -5.18 12.03
CA GLU A 3 0.25 -4.35 13.10
C GLU A 3 1.19 -3.19 13.39
N VAL A 4 0.62 -2.04 13.78
CA VAL A 4 1.38 -0.85 14.19
C VAL A 4 2.21 -1.16 15.44
N GLY A 5 3.44 -0.67 15.48
CA GLY A 5 4.42 -0.95 16.54
C GLY A 5 5.16 -2.28 16.38
N LYS A 6 4.77 -3.13 15.41
CA LYS A 6 5.47 -4.38 15.15
C LYS A 6 6.88 -4.10 14.63
N ARG A 7 7.86 -4.73 15.28
CA ARG A 7 9.26 -4.75 14.84
C ARG A 7 9.59 -6.03 14.13
N SER A 8 10.36 -5.93 13.06
CA SER A 8 10.83 -7.09 12.29
C SER A 8 12.09 -6.74 11.52
N SER A 9 12.58 -7.70 10.73
CA SER A 9 13.73 -7.49 9.85
C SER A 9 13.40 -7.92 8.43
N ALA A 10 13.89 -7.17 7.47
CA ALA A 10 13.87 -7.54 6.07
C ALA A 10 15.29 -7.97 5.67
N ARG A 11 15.38 -9.15 5.06
CA ARG A 11 16.65 -9.68 4.58
C ARG A 11 17.29 -8.65 3.64
N TYR A 12 18.55 -8.29 3.92
CA TYR A 12 19.36 -7.27 3.22
C TYR A 12 19.11 -5.80 3.56
N TRP A 13 17.97 -5.44 4.15
CA TRP A 13 17.61 -4.04 4.43
C TRP A 13 17.73 -3.67 5.91
N GLY A 14 17.72 -4.67 6.78
CA GLY A 14 17.90 -4.47 8.22
C GLY A 14 16.58 -4.49 8.99
N GLU A 15 16.60 -3.90 10.18
CA GLU A 15 15.46 -3.87 11.10
C GLU A 15 14.55 -2.68 10.81
N TYR A 16 13.24 -2.91 10.95
CA TYR A 16 12.21 -1.90 10.77
C TYR A 16 11.12 -2.01 11.84
N GLU A 17 10.41 -0.91 12.03
CA GLU A 17 9.19 -0.81 12.82
C GLU A 17 8.04 -0.33 11.93
N VAL A 18 6.86 -0.94 12.10
CA VAL A 18 5.64 -0.54 11.43
C VAL A 18 5.03 0.68 12.12
N GLN A 19 4.97 1.81 11.43
CA GLN A 19 4.40 3.06 11.95
C GLN A 19 2.92 3.23 11.62
N GLY A 20 2.46 2.65 10.52
CA GLY A 20 1.09 2.80 10.06
C GLY A 20 0.66 1.64 9.17
N VAL A 21 -0.62 1.30 9.24
CA VAL A 21 -1.25 0.30 8.36
C VAL A 21 -2.57 0.86 7.85
N VAL A 22 -2.72 0.94 6.54
CA VAL A 22 -3.94 1.39 5.86
C VAL A 22 -4.43 0.28 4.95
N LYS A 23 -5.73 -0.01 5.03
CA LYS A 23 -6.44 -1.00 4.23
C LYS A 23 -7.74 -0.41 3.70
N LEU A 24 -8.32 -1.06 2.71
CA LEU A 24 -9.69 -0.77 2.27
C LEU A 24 -10.69 -1.19 3.36
N ASP A 25 -11.88 -0.59 3.34
CA ASP A 25 -12.96 -0.97 4.27
C ASP A 25 -13.51 -2.37 3.96
N ALA A 26 -13.45 -2.76 2.68
CA ALA A 26 -13.80 -4.09 2.21
C ALA A 26 -12.78 -4.61 1.19
N PRO A 27 -12.49 -5.93 1.16
CA PRO A 27 -11.72 -6.54 0.09
C PRO A 27 -12.36 -6.35 -1.28
N VAL A 28 -11.53 -6.26 -2.31
CA VAL A 28 -11.95 -6.15 -3.71
C VAL A 28 -12.26 -7.53 -4.27
N LYS A 29 -13.40 -7.68 -4.93
CA LYS A 29 -13.73 -8.91 -5.66
C LYS A 29 -12.91 -9.00 -6.94
N CYS A 30 -12.25 -10.13 -7.17
CA CYS A 30 -11.45 -10.39 -8.37
C CYS A 30 -11.82 -11.73 -9.01
N HIS A 31 -11.48 -11.89 -10.29
CA HIS A 31 -11.68 -13.11 -11.05
C HIS A 31 -10.34 -13.76 -11.37
N SER A 32 -10.11 -14.96 -10.82
CA SER A 32 -8.99 -15.85 -11.10
C SER A 32 -9.40 -16.89 -12.14
N LEU A 33 -8.54 -17.14 -13.11
CA LEU A 33 -8.74 -18.20 -14.11
C LEU A 33 -8.75 -19.61 -13.47
N GLU A 34 -8.00 -19.81 -12.38
CA GLU A 34 -7.86 -21.13 -11.73
C GLU A 34 -8.89 -21.34 -10.61
N LYS A 35 -9.23 -20.28 -9.87
CA LYS A 35 -10.04 -20.37 -8.63
C LYS A 35 -11.39 -19.67 -8.72
N GLY A 36 -11.73 -19.09 -9.87
CA GLY A 36 -12.96 -18.32 -10.02
C GLY A 36 -12.93 -17.05 -9.19
N GLU A 37 -13.93 -16.82 -8.36
CA GLU A 37 -14.03 -15.59 -7.57
C GLU A 37 -13.12 -15.62 -6.34
N ILE A 38 -12.28 -14.60 -6.20
CA ILE A 38 -11.38 -14.43 -5.06
C ILE A 38 -11.54 -13.03 -4.49
N TRP A 39 -11.15 -12.84 -3.22
CA TRP A 39 -11.16 -11.52 -2.59
C TRP A 39 -9.73 -11.04 -2.37
N PHE A 40 -9.43 -9.83 -2.81
CA PHE A 40 -8.13 -9.21 -2.77
C PHE A 40 -8.13 -8.04 -1.79
N ASN A 41 -7.25 -8.08 -0.80
CA ASN A 41 -7.16 -7.08 0.26
C ASN A 41 -5.79 -6.37 0.20
N PRO A 42 -5.68 -5.26 -0.56
CA PRO A 42 -4.45 -4.48 -0.61
C PRO A 42 -4.25 -3.68 0.67
N THR A 43 -3.00 -3.47 1.04
CA THR A 43 -2.63 -2.74 2.25
C THR A 43 -1.42 -1.87 1.95
N ILE A 44 -1.38 -0.68 2.56
CA ILE A 44 -0.21 0.21 2.57
C ILE A 44 0.33 0.22 3.99
N VAL A 45 1.64 0.00 4.14
CA VAL A 45 2.33 -0.04 5.42
C VAL A 45 3.44 1.00 5.41
N LYS A 46 3.41 1.91 6.38
CA LYS A 46 4.48 2.89 6.60
C LYS A 46 5.52 2.30 7.53
N LEU A 47 6.78 2.40 7.15
CA LEU A 47 7.90 1.85 7.91
C LEU A 47 8.81 2.97 8.44
N THR A 48 9.53 2.65 9.51
CA THR A 48 10.75 3.36 9.91
C THR A 48 11.84 2.32 10.10
N TRP A 49 13.02 2.61 9.58
CA TRP A 49 14.16 1.70 9.64
C TRP A 49 15.13 2.10 10.74
N ALA A 50 15.76 1.12 11.37
CA ALA A 50 16.89 1.37 12.28
C ALA A 50 18.08 1.96 11.51
N HIS A 51 18.26 1.52 10.26
CA HIS A 51 19.21 2.06 9.29
C HIS A 51 18.48 2.27 7.97
N GLU A 52 18.33 3.51 7.56
CA GLU A 52 17.57 3.88 6.36
C GLU A 52 18.19 3.24 5.11
N PRO A 53 17.43 2.41 4.36
CA PRO A 53 17.93 1.77 3.15
C PRO A 53 17.85 2.70 1.92
N SER A 54 17.12 3.81 2.03
CA SER A 54 16.91 4.81 0.98
C SER A 54 17.17 6.22 1.52
N GLU A 55 17.57 7.14 0.65
CA GLU A 55 17.76 8.56 0.98
C GLU A 55 16.44 9.26 1.33
N ASP A 56 15.31 8.68 0.93
CA ASP A 56 13.96 9.23 1.09
C ASP A 56 13.42 9.01 2.52
N LYS A 57 14.00 8.07 3.28
CA LYS A 57 13.69 7.78 4.71
C LYS A 57 12.22 7.40 5.01
N HIS A 58 11.37 7.41 3.99
CA HIS A 58 9.92 7.27 4.06
C HIS A 58 9.47 6.10 3.20
N ASP A 59 10.03 4.93 3.48
CA ASP A 59 9.70 3.72 2.73
C ASP A 59 8.28 3.24 3.06
N ILE A 60 7.58 2.86 1.99
CA ILE A 60 6.22 2.35 2.02
C ILE A 60 6.21 0.93 1.47
N TRP A 61 5.65 0.01 2.24
CA TRP A 61 5.46 -1.38 1.84
C TRP A 61 4.02 -1.62 1.40
N PHE A 62 3.83 -2.33 0.29
CA PHE A 62 2.53 -2.66 -0.30
C PHE A 62 2.19 -4.16 -0.18
N PRO A 63 1.94 -4.69 1.03
CA PRO A 63 1.48 -6.06 1.20
C PRO A 63 0.02 -6.23 0.73
N TYR A 64 -0.36 -7.48 0.49
CA TYR A 64 -1.75 -7.82 0.22
C TYR A 64 -2.07 -9.24 0.67
N TRP A 65 -3.35 -9.50 0.86
CA TRP A 65 -3.89 -10.81 1.13
C TRP A 65 -4.92 -11.20 0.08
N VAL A 66 -5.00 -12.50 -0.19
CA VAL A 66 -6.02 -13.09 -1.05
C VAL A 66 -6.83 -14.09 -0.25
N THR A 67 -8.15 -14.01 -0.34
CA THR A 67 -9.06 -15.02 0.22
C THR A 67 -9.62 -15.86 -0.90
N ILE A 68 -9.37 -17.17 -0.81
CA ILE A 68 -9.82 -18.19 -1.75
C ILE A 68 -10.52 -19.27 -0.93
N ASP A 69 -11.77 -19.61 -1.27
CA ASP A 69 -12.58 -20.59 -0.52
C ASP A 69 -12.63 -20.31 0.99
N GLY A 70 -12.75 -19.03 1.36
CA GLY A 70 -12.76 -18.57 2.75
C GLY A 70 -11.40 -18.62 3.47
N LYS A 71 -10.33 -19.03 2.81
CA LYS A 71 -8.98 -19.10 3.37
C LYS A 71 -8.14 -17.92 2.90
N GLU A 72 -7.72 -17.10 3.86
CA GLU A 72 -6.83 -15.97 3.61
C GLU A 72 -5.37 -16.44 3.47
N LYS A 73 -4.65 -15.89 2.49
CA LYS A 73 -3.23 -16.15 2.23
C LYS A 73 -2.51 -14.84 1.95
N TYR A 74 -1.27 -14.74 2.45
CA TYR A 74 -0.40 -13.62 2.12
C TYR A 74 0.06 -13.71 0.66
N GLY A 75 0.01 -12.59 -0.04
CA GLY A 75 0.41 -12.46 -1.43
C GLY A 75 1.91 -12.65 -1.67
N GLN A 76 2.29 -13.51 -2.60
CA GLN A 76 3.72 -13.79 -2.90
C GLN A 76 4.24 -13.08 -4.16
N PHE A 77 3.35 -12.66 -5.05
CA PHE A 77 3.69 -12.05 -6.34
C PHE A 77 3.31 -10.57 -6.38
N ALA A 78 3.49 -9.89 -7.51
CA ALA A 78 3.06 -8.50 -7.65
C ALA A 78 1.55 -8.35 -7.39
N PRO A 79 1.12 -7.38 -6.56
CA PRO A 79 -0.30 -7.11 -6.36
C PRO A 79 -0.95 -6.60 -7.65
N MET A 80 -2.17 -7.06 -7.95
CA MET A 80 -3.02 -6.47 -8.97
C MET A 80 -4.13 -5.66 -8.30
N ILE A 81 -4.17 -4.35 -8.55
CA ILE A 81 -5.16 -3.45 -7.96
C ILE A 81 -5.84 -2.61 -9.05
N GLY A 82 -7.17 -2.58 -9.04
CA GLY A 82 -7.95 -1.73 -9.94
C GLY A 82 -7.81 -0.25 -9.56
N GLN A 83 -7.88 0.65 -10.54
CA GLN A 83 -7.64 2.09 -10.33
C GLN A 83 -8.51 2.72 -9.24
N LYS A 84 -9.80 2.34 -9.15
CA LYS A 84 -10.72 2.87 -8.11
C LYS A 84 -10.29 2.46 -6.69
N ALA A 85 -9.93 1.19 -6.52
CA ALA A 85 -9.46 0.68 -5.24
C ALA A 85 -8.10 1.28 -4.86
N LEU A 86 -7.22 1.48 -5.84
CA LEU A 86 -5.95 2.17 -5.62
C LEU A 86 -6.14 3.62 -5.17
N LEU A 87 -7.06 4.35 -5.80
CA LEU A 87 -7.39 5.72 -5.42
C LEU A 87 -7.93 5.79 -4.00
N GLU A 88 -8.89 4.93 -3.64
CA GLU A 88 -9.44 4.87 -2.28
C GLU A 88 -8.33 4.59 -1.24
N LEU A 89 -7.46 3.64 -1.54
CA LEU A 89 -6.36 3.27 -0.65
C LEU A 89 -5.38 4.44 -0.45
N PHE A 90 -5.08 5.20 -1.51
CA PHE A 90 -4.26 6.40 -1.40
C PHE A 90 -4.95 7.53 -0.64
N CYS A 91 -6.24 7.77 -0.86
CA CYS A 91 -6.99 8.75 -0.06
C CYS A 91 -6.91 8.42 1.44
N LYS A 92 -7.16 7.15 1.81
CA LYS A 92 -7.03 6.70 3.20
C LYS A 92 -5.61 6.87 3.74
N ALA A 93 -4.58 6.64 2.92
CA ALA A 93 -3.19 6.82 3.33
C ALA A 93 -2.83 8.30 3.53
N ILE A 94 -3.35 9.20 2.69
CA ILE A 94 -3.21 10.66 2.84
C ILE A 94 -3.87 11.09 4.16
N ASP A 95 -5.12 10.68 4.39
CA ASP A 95 -5.86 11.02 5.61
C ASP A 95 -5.17 10.49 6.88
N ALA A 96 -4.49 9.35 6.78
CA ALA A 96 -3.70 8.76 7.85
C ALA A 96 -2.28 9.36 8.01
N GLY A 97 -1.92 10.39 7.23
CA GLY A 97 -0.62 11.06 7.34
C GLY A 97 0.57 10.21 6.88
N PHE A 98 0.36 9.33 5.88
CA PHE A 98 1.44 8.50 5.37
C PHE A 98 2.49 9.32 4.62
N PHE A 99 2.05 10.33 3.89
CA PHE A 99 2.88 11.16 3.03
C PHE A 99 3.19 12.48 3.70
N ASP A 100 4.42 12.95 3.52
CA ASP A 100 4.81 14.29 3.96
C ASP A 100 4.22 15.39 3.05
N ARG A 101 4.46 16.64 3.45
CA ARG A 101 3.97 17.81 2.72
C ARG A 101 4.58 17.94 1.33
N ASP A 102 5.85 17.57 1.18
CA ASP A 102 6.60 17.77 -0.07
C ASP A 102 6.11 16.80 -1.15
N PHE A 103 5.86 15.54 -0.77
CA PHE A 103 5.19 14.55 -1.61
C PHE A 103 3.82 15.04 -2.07
N LEU A 104 2.99 15.52 -1.14
CA LEU A 104 1.63 15.99 -1.46
C LEU A 104 1.64 17.21 -2.40
N GLN A 105 2.57 18.15 -2.19
CA GLN A 105 2.75 19.29 -3.10
C GLN A 105 3.24 18.85 -4.48
N GLY A 106 4.14 17.86 -4.55
CA GLY A 106 4.59 17.28 -5.81
C GLY A 106 3.43 16.64 -6.60
N LEU A 107 2.59 15.89 -5.90
CA LEU A 107 1.39 15.28 -6.47
C LEU A 107 0.40 16.33 -6.99
N ASP A 108 0.09 17.35 -6.19
CA ASP A 108 -0.83 18.44 -6.57
C ASP A 108 -0.35 19.18 -7.84
N ARG A 109 0.95 19.53 -7.91
CA ARG A 109 1.54 20.16 -9.10
C ARG A 109 1.39 19.26 -10.34
N LYS A 110 1.64 17.95 -10.20
CA LYS A 110 1.54 17.01 -11.31
C LYS A 110 0.10 16.88 -11.83
N LEU A 111 -0.87 16.77 -10.92
CA LEU A 111 -2.29 16.70 -11.27
C LEU A 111 -2.75 17.99 -11.94
N SER A 112 -2.40 19.14 -11.39
CA SER A 112 -2.74 20.46 -11.95
C SER A 112 -2.17 20.66 -13.36
N SER A 113 -0.95 20.21 -13.63
CA SER A 113 -0.38 20.26 -14.99
C SER A 113 -1.14 19.36 -15.96
N TYR A 114 -1.38 18.10 -15.57
CA TYR A 114 -2.05 17.12 -16.41
C TYR A 114 -3.46 17.58 -16.81
N MET A 115 -4.23 18.12 -15.87
CA MET A 115 -5.59 18.61 -16.15
C MET A 115 -5.56 19.80 -17.12
N ARG A 116 -4.62 20.74 -17.00
CA ARG A 116 -4.52 21.87 -17.96
C ARG A 116 -4.18 21.45 -19.38
N GLU A 117 -3.41 20.38 -19.55
CA GLU A 117 -2.97 19.89 -20.86
C GLU A 117 -4.01 19.00 -21.55
N ASN A 118 -4.98 18.48 -20.80
CA ASN A 118 -5.95 17.47 -21.27
C ASN A 118 -7.42 17.90 -21.07
N THR A 119 -7.67 19.20 -20.93
CA THR A 119 -9.01 19.83 -20.94
C THR A 119 -9.10 20.82 -22.08
#